data_AF-A0A1X7I0J6-F1
#
_entry.id   AF-A0A1X7I0J6-F1
#
_cell.length_a   1.000
_cell.length_b   1.000
_cell.length_c   1.000
_cell.angle_alpha   90.00
_cell.angle_beta   90.00
_cell.angle_gamma   90.00
#
_symmetry.space_group_name_H-M   'P 1'
#
loop_
_entity.id
_entity.type
_entity.pdbx_description
1 polymer ?
#
loop_
_entity_poly.entity_id
_entity_poly.type
_entity_poly.pdbx_seq_one_letter_code
_entity_poly.pdbx_strand_id
1 'polypeptide(L)'
;MSKKGLTTGAGAPVANNNNVATAGPRGPMLLQDVWFLEKLAHFDREVIPERRMHAKGSGAFGHFTVTHDITRYTRAKLFSEIGKKTELFLRFSTVAGERGAADAERDIRGFSMKFYTEEGNWDLVGNNTPVFYLRDPLKFPDLNHVVKRDPRTNLRNPTYKWDFFSHLPEALHQLTIDFSDRGLPRSYRHIHGFGSHTFSFINSDNQRFWVKFHLKSQQGIENLMDDEASRLIAEDRESSQRDLYESIEAGDFPRWTLFVQIMPEAEASKTPYNPFDLTKVWPHGDYPLMEVGVLELNRNPENYFSDVEQVAMSPANVVPGISFSPDRMLQGRLFSYGDAHRYRLGVNHHQIPVNAPKCPFHNYHRDGAMRVDGNSGNGATYEPNSFNVFQEQPDFSEPPLSLEGAADHWNHREDSDYFSQPRALYNLLSDEEHQRMFARIAGDMKDVPESIQNRQICLFSQVHPEYGAGVANALQALKNNK
;
A
#
# COMPACT_ATOMS: atom_id res chain seq x y z
N MET A 1 -41.78 4.82 -1.39
CA MET A 1 -41.17 3.96 -0.35
C MET A 1 -41.86 4.25 0.98
N SER A 2 -42.26 3.24 1.75
CA SER A 2 -42.78 3.47 3.11
C SER A 2 -41.66 4.03 3.99
N LYS A 3 -41.99 5.01 4.86
CA LYS A 3 -41.03 5.51 5.84
C LYS A 3 -40.63 4.34 6.74
N LYS A 4 -39.34 3.96 6.73
CA LYS A 4 -38.81 2.97 7.66
C LYS A 4 -38.80 3.60 9.06
N GLY A 5 -39.43 2.96 10.04
CA GLY A 5 -39.42 3.44 11.44
C GLY A 5 -38.04 3.30 12.07
N LEU A 6 -37.69 4.22 12.97
CA LEU A 6 -36.45 4.14 13.75
C LEU A 6 -36.57 3.07 14.83
N THR A 7 -35.51 2.30 15.05
CA THR A 7 -35.44 1.27 16.08
C THR A 7 -34.15 1.35 16.89
N THR A 8 -34.14 0.73 18.07
CA THR A 8 -32.92 0.40 18.81
C THR A 8 -32.14 -0.72 18.12
N GLY A 9 -30.92 -1.01 18.58
CA GLY A 9 -30.10 -2.14 18.13
C GLY A 9 -30.73 -3.51 18.42
N ALA A 10 -31.61 -3.59 19.42
CA ALA A 10 -32.43 -4.78 19.70
C ALA A 10 -33.75 -4.84 18.89
N GLY A 11 -33.99 -3.87 18.00
CA GLY A 11 -35.16 -3.83 17.12
C GLY A 11 -36.43 -3.23 17.74
N ALA A 12 -36.37 -2.61 18.92
CA ALA A 12 -37.53 -1.97 19.54
C ALA A 12 -37.83 -0.62 18.85
N PRO A 13 -39.09 -0.28 18.54
CA PRO A 13 -39.44 1.01 17.95
C PRO A 13 -39.07 2.21 18.84
N VAL A 14 -38.47 3.25 18.26
CA VAL A 14 -38.11 4.50 18.97
C VAL A 14 -39.18 5.55 18.76
N ALA A 15 -39.86 5.93 19.85
CA ALA A 15 -40.93 6.93 19.80
C ALA A 15 -40.41 8.38 19.74
N ASN A 16 -39.32 8.70 20.44
CA ASN A 16 -38.78 10.05 20.56
C ASN A 16 -37.27 10.07 20.28
N ASN A 17 -36.85 10.85 19.29
CA ASN A 17 -35.43 11.04 18.92
C ASN A 17 -34.98 12.52 18.97
N ASN A 18 -35.89 13.42 19.37
CA ASN A 18 -35.63 14.86 19.40
C ASN A 18 -35.55 15.41 20.83
N ASN A 19 -36.12 14.70 21.81
CA ASN A 19 -36.20 15.13 23.20
C ASN A 19 -35.79 13.97 24.10
N VAL A 20 -34.91 14.24 25.04
CA VAL A 20 -34.54 13.28 26.11
C VAL A 20 -35.61 13.26 27.20
N ALA A 21 -35.69 12.16 27.96
CA ALA A 21 -36.60 12.06 29.10
C ALA A 21 -36.09 12.89 30.30
N THR A 22 -36.95 13.75 30.85
CA THR A 22 -36.64 14.62 31.99
C THR A 22 -37.70 14.57 33.07
N ALA A 23 -37.34 14.93 34.31
CA ALA A 23 -38.25 15.08 35.45
C ALA A 23 -39.09 16.37 35.33
N GLY A 24 -40.00 16.43 34.35
CA GLY A 24 -40.79 17.60 34.01
C GLY A 24 -40.12 18.52 32.96
N PRO A 25 -40.82 19.53 32.42
CA PRO A 25 -40.36 20.29 31.26
C PRO A 25 -39.04 21.07 31.42
N ARG A 26 -38.59 21.29 32.67
CA ARG A 26 -37.33 21.98 33.01
C ARG A 26 -36.53 21.22 34.08
N GLY A 27 -36.86 19.94 34.30
CA GLY A 27 -36.17 19.11 35.28
C GLY A 27 -34.91 18.45 34.72
N PRO A 28 -34.12 17.79 35.58
CA PRO A 28 -32.94 17.04 35.15
C PRO A 28 -33.32 15.83 34.28
N MET A 29 -32.35 15.32 33.51
CA MET A 29 -32.47 14.10 32.71
C MET A 29 -32.65 12.85 33.58
N LEU A 30 -33.35 11.85 33.03
CA LEU A 30 -33.56 10.56 33.68
C LEU A 30 -32.67 9.50 33.05
N LEU A 31 -32.04 8.66 33.88
CA LEU A 31 -31.22 7.53 33.42
C LEU A 31 -32.03 6.45 32.67
N GLN A 32 -33.34 6.40 32.88
CA GLN A 32 -34.21 5.44 32.19
C GLN A 32 -34.45 5.75 30.70
N ASP A 33 -33.87 6.82 30.15
CA ASP A 33 -33.86 7.09 28.71
C ASP A 33 -32.87 6.16 27.99
N VAL A 34 -33.27 4.90 27.83
CA VAL A 34 -32.41 3.85 27.27
C VAL A 34 -32.08 4.08 25.79
N TRP A 35 -32.91 4.81 25.03
CA TRP A 35 -32.58 5.18 23.66
C TRP A 35 -31.44 6.19 23.62
N PHE A 36 -31.50 7.23 24.45
CA PHE A 36 -30.39 8.18 24.58
C PHE A 36 -29.08 7.47 24.95
N LEU A 37 -29.11 6.60 25.96
CA LEU A 37 -27.93 5.87 26.43
C LEU A 37 -27.35 4.98 25.33
N GLU A 38 -28.18 4.20 24.64
CA GLU A 38 -27.73 3.30 23.57
C GLU A 38 -27.14 4.09 22.39
N LYS A 39 -27.84 5.12 21.92
CA LYS A 39 -27.39 5.95 20.79
C LYS A 39 -26.05 6.61 21.08
N LEU A 40 -25.88 7.18 22.27
CA LEU A 40 -24.64 7.85 22.66
C LEU A 40 -23.49 6.85 22.85
N ALA A 41 -23.77 5.70 23.48
CA ALA A 41 -22.74 4.67 23.70
C ALA A 41 -22.18 4.07 22.40
N HIS A 42 -23.03 3.92 21.37
CA HIS A 42 -22.59 3.52 20.02
C HIS A 42 -21.79 4.63 19.34
N PHE A 43 -22.27 5.88 19.38
CA PHE A 43 -21.57 7.05 18.84
C PHE A 43 -20.14 7.19 19.41
N ASP A 44 -19.99 7.03 20.72
CA ASP A 44 -18.69 7.12 21.41
C ASP A 44 -17.68 6.04 20.98
N ARG A 45 -18.12 5.02 20.22
CA ARG A 45 -17.32 3.86 19.78
C ARG A 45 -17.24 3.71 18.26
N GLU A 46 -17.59 4.75 17.49
CA GLU A 46 -17.49 4.72 16.03
C GLU A 46 -16.04 4.67 15.52
N VAL A 47 -15.09 5.20 16.28
CA VAL A 47 -13.68 5.30 15.87
C VAL A 47 -12.92 4.01 16.20
N ILE A 48 -12.28 3.44 15.19
CA ILE A 48 -11.22 2.43 15.32
C ILE A 48 -9.86 3.06 15.07
N PRO A 49 -8.73 2.43 15.48
CA PRO A 49 -7.41 2.92 15.13
C PRO A 49 -7.25 3.06 13.61
N GLU A 50 -6.69 4.19 13.15
CA GLU A 50 -6.28 4.31 11.75
C GLU A 50 -5.11 3.36 11.43
N ARG A 51 -4.78 3.21 10.14
CA ARG A 51 -3.57 2.48 9.75
C ARG A 51 -2.32 3.22 10.23
N ARG A 52 -1.34 2.50 10.76
CA ARG A 52 -0.06 3.08 11.21
C ARG A 52 0.72 3.79 10.09
N MET A 53 0.57 3.33 8.85
CA MET A 53 1.03 3.94 7.61
C MET A 53 -0.13 3.88 6.60
N HIS A 54 -0.20 4.83 5.68
CA HIS A 54 -1.26 4.89 4.66
C HIS A 54 -2.68 5.09 5.23
N ALA A 55 -2.82 5.94 6.25
CA ALA A 55 -4.10 6.20 6.91
C ALA A 55 -5.10 6.89 5.98
N LYS A 56 -4.68 7.95 5.28
CA LYS A 56 -5.51 8.66 4.29
C LYS A 56 -5.56 7.90 2.97
N GLY A 57 -6.76 7.62 2.46
CA GLY A 57 -6.90 6.89 1.19
C GLY A 57 -8.31 6.81 0.66
N SER A 58 -8.45 6.15 -0.48
CA SER A 58 -9.69 6.01 -1.25
C SER A 58 -9.76 4.61 -1.83
N GLY A 59 -10.95 4.04 -1.95
CA GLY A 59 -11.10 2.69 -2.47
C GLY A 59 -12.28 2.54 -3.40
N ALA A 60 -12.16 1.59 -4.33
CA ALA A 60 -13.22 1.22 -5.26
C ALA A 60 -13.13 -0.27 -5.62
N PHE A 61 -14.25 -0.81 -6.04
CA PHE A 61 -14.36 -2.17 -6.56
C PHE A 61 -14.21 -2.16 -8.09
N GLY A 62 -13.85 -3.31 -8.62
CA GLY A 62 -13.59 -3.48 -10.05
C GLY A 62 -13.42 -4.92 -10.46
N HIS A 63 -12.90 -5.11 -11.66
CA HIS A 63 -12.57 -6.43 -12.20
C HIS A 63 -11.20 -6.40 -12.86
N PHE A 64 -10.50 -7.52 -12.77
CA PHE A 64 -9.34 -7.82 -13.59
C PHE A 64 -9.75 -8.80 -14.70
N THR A 65 -9.35 -8.52 -15.94
CA THR A 65 -9.59 -9.37 -17.10
C THR A 65 -8.27 -9.78 -17.72
N VAL A 66 -8.01 -11.08 -17.86
CA VAL A 66 -6.81 -11.60 -18.52
C VAL A 66 -6.87 -11.26 -20.02
N THR A 67 -5.81 -10.71 -20.59
CA THR A 67 -5.69 -10.42 -22.03
C THR A 67 -4.63 -11.26 -22.72
N HIS A 68 -3.66 -11.79 -21.96
CA HIS A 68 -2.55 -12.56 -22.50
C HIS A 68 -2.29 -13.80 -21.65
N ASP A 69 -1.90 -14.88 -22.32
CA ASP A 69 -1.58 -16.15 -21.66
C ASP A 69 -0.17 -16.12 -21.06
N ILE A 70 -0.09 -16.30 -19.75
CA ILE A 70 1.16 -16.44 -18.99
C ILE A 70 1.22 -17.76 -18.19
N THR A 71 0.33 -18.73 -18.49
CA THR A 71 0.20 -20.00 -17.76
C THR A 71 1.46 -20.85 -17.78
N ARG A 72 2.35 -20.64 -18.77
CA ARG A 72 3.69 -21.25 -18.81
C ARG A 72 4.55 -20.92 -17.59
N TYR A 73 4.26 -19.82 -16.88
CA TYR A 73 5.03 -19.35 -15.73
C TYR A 73 4.32 -19.53 -14.40
N THR A 74 2.98 -19.51 -14.40
CA THR A 74 2.19 -19.54 -13.17
C THR A 74 0.97 -20.44 -13.31
N ARG A 75 0.71 -21.25 -12.28
CA ARG A 75 -0.51 -22.06 -12.14
C ARG A 75 -1.67 -21.32 -11.49
N ALA A 76 -1.52 -20.03 -11.20
CA ALA A 76 -2.53 -19.26 -10.47
C ALA A 76 -3.82 -19.12 -11.27
N LYS A 77 -4.93 -19.57 -10.68
CA LYS A 77 -6.22 -19.70 -11.40
C LYS A 77 -6.75 -18.42 -11.98
N LEU A 78 -6.49 -17.26 -11.36
CA LEU A 78 -6.93 -15.98 -11.92
C LEU A 78 -6.32 -15.67 -13.31
N PHE A 79 -5.19 -16.30 -13.68
CA PHE A 79 -4.52 -16.13 -14.98
C PHE A 79 -4.75 -17.30 -15.95
N SER A 80 -5.63 -18.25 -15.61
CA SER A 80 -5.73 -19.54 -16.31
C SER A 80 -6.23 -19.47 -17.75
N GLU A 81 -6.94 -18.40 -18.12
CA GLU A 81 -7.58 -18.28 -19.44
C GLU A 81 -7.73 -16.81 -19.83
N ILE A 82 -7.45 -16.49 -21.09
CA ILE A 82 -7.72 -15.16 -21.67
C ILE A 82 -9.22 -14.88 -21.62
N GLY A 83 -9.60 -13.68 -21.19
CA GLY A 83 -10.98 -13.26 -21.02
C GLY A 83 -11.58 -13.60 -19.65
N LYS A 84 -10.88 -14.42 -18.84
CA LYS A 84 -11.30 -14.69 -17.46
C LYS A 84 -11.36 -13.39 -16.66
N LYS A 85 -12.46 -13.20 -15.93
CA LYS A 85 -12.69 -12.05 -15.06
C LYS A 85 -12.60 -12.44 -13.59
N THR A 86 -11.88 -11.64 -12.81
CA THR A 86 -11.78 -11.80 -11.36
C THR A 86 -12.20 -10.49 -10.69
N GLU A 87 -13.16 -10.55 -9.77
CA GLU A 87 -13.54 -9.38 -8.99
C GLU A 87 -12.37 -8.93 -8.11
N LEU A 88 -12.22 -7.62 -7.92
CA LEU A 88 -11.23 -7.07 -7.02
C LEU A 88 -11.71 -5.83 -6.28
N PHE A 89 -10.99 -5.49 -5.23
CA PHE A 89 -11.07 -4.21 -4.55
C PHE A 89 -9.69 -3.58 -4.52
N LEU A 90 -9.61 -2.28 -4.80
CA LEU A 90 -8.37 -1.52 -4.82
C LEU A 90 -8.47 -0.33 -3.86
N ARG A 91 -7.47 -0.17 -2.98
CA ARG A 91 -7.30 1.02 -2.13
C ARG A 91 -6.03 1.79 -2.50
N PHE A 92 -6.21 3.06 -2.83
CA PHE A 92 -5.16 4.06 -2.95
C PHE A 92 -4.97 4.81 -1.64
N SER A 93 -3.81 5.44 -1.46
CA SER A 93 -3.51 6.22 -0.25
C SER A 93 -2.27 7.07 -0.39
N THR A 94 -2.12 8.12 0.42
CA THR A 94 -0.79 8.67 0.76
C THR A 94 -0.09 7.74 1.77
N VAL A 95 1.07 8.09 2.35
CA VAL A 95 1.78 7.26 3.34
C VAL A 95 1.76 7.90 4.73
N ALA A 96 2.28 9.12 4.84
CA ALA A 96 2.67 9.69 6.11
C ALA A 96 1.51 10.41 6.83
N GLY A 97 0.60 11.00 6.07
CA GLY A 97 -0.56 11.72 6.61
C GLY A 97 -1.50 10.83 7.42
N GLU A 98 -2.06 11.39 8.49
CA GLU A 98 -3.14 10.78 9.28
C GLU A 98 -4.48 10.84 8.54
N ARG A 99 -5.55 10.30 9.11
CA ARG A 99 -6.88 10.19 8.45
C ARG A 99 -7.45 11.48 7.87
N GLY A 100 -7.09 12.65 8.41
CA GLY A 100 -7.54 13.98 7.94
C GLY A 100 -6.47 14.79 7.19
N ALA A 101 -5.33 14.19 6.83
CA ALA A 101 -4.30 14.87 6.03
C ALA A 101 -4.77 15.11 4.59
N ALA A 102 -4.05 15.94 3.83
CA ALA A 102 -4.44 16.27 2.47
C ALA A 102 -4.00 15.19 1.46
N ASP A 103 -4.83 14.92 0.45
CA ASP A 103 -4.52 13.94 -0.60
C ASP A 103 -3.35 14.37 -1.50
N ALA A 104 -3.19 15.68 -1.73
CA ALA A 104 -2.23 16.27 -2.65
C ALA A 104 -0.87 16.63 -1.99
N GLU A 105 -0.46 15.90 -0.95
CA GLU A 105 0.89 16.03 -0.35
C GLU A 105 1.96 15.30 -1.18
N ARG A 106 3.21 15.79 -1.16
CA ARG A 106 4.34 15.08 -1.79
C ARG A 106 4.66 13.84 -0.98
N ASP A 107 4.39 12.67 -1.56
CA ASP A 107 4.49 11.39 -0.87
C ASP A 107 4.43 10.24 -1.88
N ILE A 108 4.89 9.06 -1.48
CA ILE A 108 4.53 7.83 -2.19
C ILE A 108 3.01 7.66 -2.15
N ARG A 109 2.44 7.05 -3.18
CA ARG A 109 1.04 6.60 -3.17
C ARG A 109 0.96 5.09 -3.01
N GLY A 110 0.20 4.63 -2.05
CA GLY A 110 -0.19 3.22 -1.94
C GLY A 110 -1.10 2.83 -3.11
N PHE A 111 -0.89 1.63 -3.64
CA PHE A 111 -1.65 1.04 -4.74
C PHE A 111 -1.93 -0.43 -4.37
N SER A 112 -2.89 -0.64 -3.48
CA SER A 112 -3.12 -1.95 -2.85
C SER A 112 -4.33 -2.63 -3.47
N MET A 113 -4.16 -3.86 -3.96
CA MET A 113 -5.20 -4.63 -4.64
C MET A 113 -5.49 -5.94 -3.91
N LYS A 114 -6.77 -6.28 -3.81
CA LYS A 114 -7.28 -7.59 -3.36
C LYS A 114 -8.05 -8.23 -4.51
N PHE A 115 -7.57 -9.36 -5.02
CA PHE A 115 -8.24 -10.17 -6.03
C PHE A 115 -9.00 -11.29 -5.32
N TYR A 116 -10.31 -11.39 -5.56
CA TYR A 116 -11.14 -12.45 -5.00
C TYR A 116 -11.12 -13.67 -5.94
N THR A 117 -10.08 -14.50 -5.82
CA THR A 117 -9.87 -15.67 -6.71
C THR A 117 -10.62 -16.92 -6.23
N GLU A 118 -10.70 -17.96 -7.06
CA GLU A 118 -11.33 -19.23 -6.66
C GLU A 118 -10.48 -20.05 -5.67
N GLU A 119 -9.21 -19.71 -5.49
CA GLU A 119 -8.26 -20.38 -4.60
C GLU A 119 -7.83 -19.48 -3.42
N GLY A 120 -8.66 -18.49 -3.08
CA GLY A 120 -8.44 -17.55 -1.99
C GLY A 120 -8.26 -16.11 -2.45
N ASN A 121 -8.11 -15.20 -1.49
CA ASN A 121 -7.79 -13.80 -1.79
C ASN A 121 -6.29 -13.68 -2.09
N TRP A 122 -5.94 -13.09 -3.23
CA TRP A 122 -4.58 -12.63 -3.49
C TRP A 122 -4.50 -11.12 -3.23
N ASP A 123 -3.59 -10.71 -2.35
CA ASP A 123 -3.35 -9.30 -2.07
C ASP A 123 -1.99 -8.85 -2.65
N LEU A 124 -2.04 -8.00 -3.68
CA LEU A 124 -0.86 -7.32 -4.21
C LEU A 124 -0.82 -5.90 -3.62
N VAL A 125 -0.11 -5.77 -2.50
CA VAL A 125 -0.01 -4.52 -1.72
C VAL A 125 1.15 -3.67 -2.24
N GLY A 126 0.89 -2.96 -3.34
CA GLY A 126 1.86 -2.17 -4.08
C GLY A 126 1.92 -0.68 -3.71
N ASN A 127 2.78 0.03 -4.44
CA ASN A 127 2.92 1.49 -4.41
C ASN A 127 2.95 2.05 -5.85
N ASN A 128 2.92 3.38 -6.00
CA ASN A 128 3.13 4.06 -7.28
C ASN A 128 4.60 4.16 -7.74
N THR A 129 5.50 3.46 -7.04
CA THR A 129 6.93 3.41 -7.31
C THR A 129 7.41 1.96 -7.40
N PRO A 130 8.33 1.63 -8.33
CA PRO A 130 8.88 0.27 -8.45
C PRO A 130 9.92 -0.07 -7.37
N VAL A 131 10.36 0.91 -6.58
CA VAL A 131 11.39 0.76 -5.53
C VAL A 131 10.88 1.32 -4.20
N PHE A 132 11.72 1.26 -3.17
CA PHE A 132 11.45 1.90 -1.89
C PHE A 132 12.73 2.51 -1.31
N TYR A 133 12.60 3.27 -0.22
CA TYR A 133 13.74 3.90 0.47
C TYR A 133 14.70 2.90 1.14
N LEU A 134 14.19 1.72 1.48
CA LEU A 134 14.85 0.77 2.38
C LEU A 134 14.94 -0.60 1.71
N ARG A 135 15.99 -1.34 2.05
CA ARG A 135 16.18 -2.75 1.66
C ARG A 135 16.27 -3.72 2.84
N ASP A 136 16.08 -3.23 4.07
CA ASP A 136 16.00 -4.05 5.27
C ASP A 136 14.85 -3.56 6.18
N PRO A 137 13.93 -4.45 6.60
CA PRO A 137 12.70 -4.06 7.29
C PRO A 137 12.94 -3.48 8.68
N LEU A 138 14.10 -3.73 9.30
CA LEU A 138 14.42 -3.16 10.62
C LEU A 138 14.41 -1.64 10.63
N LYS A 139 14.65 -0.98 9.48
CA LYS A 139 14.60 0.48 9.36
C LYS A 139 13.20 1.04 9.11
N PHE A 140 12.18 0.19 8.89
CA PHE A 140 10.84 0.65 8.54
C PHE A 140 10.14 1.43 9.69
N PRO A 141 10.24 1.01 10.98
CA PRO A 141 9.74 1.83 12.08
C PRO A 141 10.47 3.17 12.21
N ASP A 142 11.79 3.19 11.97
CA ASP A 142 12.56 4.45 11.99
C ASP A 142 12.08 5.40 10.87
N LEU A 143 11.88 4.87 9.66
CA LEU A 143 11.29 5.63 8.55
C LEU A 143 9.93 6.21 8.94
N ASN A 144 9.04 5.42 9.56
CA ASN A 144 7.74 5.89 10.05
C ASN A 144 7.90 7.10 10.99
N HIS A 145 8.83 7.01 11.94
CA HIS A 145 9.03 8.06 12.93
C HIS A 145 9.54 9.37 12.30
N VAL A 146 10.49 9.29 11.36
CA VAL A 146 11.11 10.50 10.78
C VAL A 146 10.28 11.17 9.69
N VAL A 147 9.42 10.42 9.00
CA VAL A 147 8.50 11.01 8.00
C VAL A 147 7.21 11.53 8.63
N LYS A 148 6.86 11.10 9.86
CA LYS A 148 5.67 11.59 10.58
C LYS A 148 6.03 12.74 11.55
N ARG A 149 5.41 12.76 12.72
CA ARG A 149 5.43 13.87 13.67
C ARG A 149 6.50 13.64 14.72
N ASP A 150 7.29 14.68 14.97
CA ASP A 150 8.26 14.71 16.06
C ASP A 150 7.54 14.54 17.41
N PRO A 151 8.04 13.66 18.31
CA PRO A 151 7.38 13.35 19.58
C PRO A 151 7.23 14.55 20.52
N ARG A 152 8.04 15.59 20.38
CA ARG A 152 7.97 16.78 21.25
C ARG A 152 7.00 17.84 20.71
N THR A 153 7.08 18.13 19.41
CA THR A 153 6.34 19.25 18.79
C THR A 153 5.04 18.82 18.14
N ASN A 154 4.88 17.53 17.84
CA ASN A 154 3.79 16.99 17.04
C ASN A 154 3.71 17.58 15.60
N LEU A 155 4.81 18.16 15.12
CA LEU A 155 4.97 18.70 13.76
C LEU A 155 5.87 17.79 12.92
N ARG A 156 5.79 17.88 11.60
CA ARG A 156 6.81 17.26 10.72
C ARG A 156 8.17 17.91 11.00
N ASN A 157 9.24 17.12 11.02
CA ASN A 157 10.57 17.60 11.37
C ASN A 157 11.57 17.28 10.24
N PRO A 158 11.82 18.24 9.32
CA PRO A 158 12.78 18.06 8.23
C PRO A 158 14.20 17.72 8.71
N THR A 159 14.62 18.22 9.87
CA THR A 159 15.94 17.89 10.43
C THR A 159 16.08 16.39 10.69
N TYR A 160 15.09 15.75 11.32
CA TYR A 160 15.14 14.31 11.58
C TYR A 160 14.99 13.48 10.31
N LYS A 161 14.12 13.91 9.40
CA LYS A 161 13.96 13.30 8.07
C LYS A 161 15.28 13.27 7.30
N TRP A 162 15.94 14.42 7.16
CA TRP A 162 17.17 14.53 6.38
C TRP A 162 18.40 13.96 7.09
N ASP A 163 18.45 14.00 8.42
CA ASP A 163 19.51 13.30 9.15
C ASP A 163 19.45 11.79 8.87
N PHE A 164 18.26 11.18 8.99
CA PHE A 164 18.04 9.76 8.68
C PHE A 164 18.43 9.41 7.24
N PHE A 165 17.91 10.13 6.25
CA PHE A 165 18.21 9.84 4.85
C PHE A 165 19.69 10.06 4.49
N SER A 166 20.34 11.05 5.09
CA SER A 166 21.77 11.29 4.86
C SER A 166 22.70 10.21 5.43
N HIS A 167 22.17 9.31 6.26
CA HIS A 167 22.86 8.11 6.75
C HIS A 167 22.55 6.84 5.95
N LEU A 168 21.63 6.90 4.99
CA LEU A 168 21.14 5.76 4.22
C LEU A 168 21.28 6.04 2.71
N PRO A 169 22.50 5.92 2.13
CA PRO A 169 22.70 6.14 0.70
C PRO A 169 21.81 5.24 -0.19
N GLU A 170 21.37 4.08 0.31
CA GLU A 170 20.39 3.22 -0.35
C GLU A 170 19.03 3.91 -0.65
N ALA A 171 18.68 4.98 0.07
CA ALA A 171 17.42 5.70 -0.12
C ALA A 171 17.41 6.63 -1.35
N LEU A 172 18.57 6.89 -1.97
CA LEU A 172 18.73 7.89 -3.03
C LEU A 172 17.82 7.65 -4.24
N HIS A 173 17.56 6.38 -4.59
CA HIS A 173 16.70 6.06 -5.73
C HIS A 173 15.28 6.55 -5.51
N GLN A 174 14.69 6.19 -4.37
CA GLN A 174 13.34 6.61 -4.04
C GLN A 174 13.26 8.13 -3.74
N LEU A 175 14.29 8.72 -3.12
CA LEU A 175 14.34 10.18 -2.95
C LEU A 175 14.33 10.91 -4.29
N THR A 176 15.06 10.40 -5.29
CA THR A 176 15.07 10.98 -6.64
C THR A 176 13.66 10.92 -7.26
N ILE A 177 12.95 9.80 -7.11
CA ILE A 177 11.56 9.66 -7.57
C ILE A 177 10.62 10.63 -6.83
N ASP A 178 10.72 10.71 -5.51
CA ASP A 178 9.79 11.50 -4.69
C ASP A 178 9.96 13.00 -4.88
N PHE A 179 11.16 13.47 -5.23
CA PHE A 179 11.41 14.88 -5.54
C PHE A 179 11.30 15.23 -7.04
N SER A 180 11.19 14.22 -7.91
CA SER A 180 10.74 14.39 -9.30
C SER A 180 9.29 14.88 -9.37
N ASP A 181 8.79 15.16 -10.57
CA ASP A 181 7.39 15.55 -10.75
C ASP A 181 6.42 14.44 -10.31
N ARG A 182 6.83 13.18 -10.37
CA ARG A 182 5.99 12.03 -9.97
C ARG A 182 5.68 11.94 -8.47
N GLY A 183 6.36 12.73 -7.64
CA GLY A 183 6.07 12.80 -6.20
C GLY A 183 4.75 13.52 -5.86
N LEU A 184 4.16 14.22 -6.83
CA LEU A 184 2.87 14.92 -6.69
C LEU A 184 1.93 14.54 -7.84
N PRO A 185 1.37 13.32 -7.86
CA PRO A 185 0.42 12.94 -8.90
C PRO A 185 -0.86 13.78 -8.84
N ARG A 186 -1.47 14.06 -10.00
CA ARG A 186 -2.73 14.81 -10.13
C ARG A 186 -3.88 14.14 -9.39
N SER A 187 -4.00 12.83 -9.55
CA SER A 187 -4.97 12.00 -8.84
C SER A 187 -4.55 10.53 -8.87
N TYR A 188 -5.30 9.67 -8.18
CA TYR A 188 -5.06 8.23 -8.18
C TYR A 188 -5.22 7.56 -9.55
N ARG A 189 -5.93 8.16 -10.51
CA ARG A 189 -6.14 7.57 -11.84
C ARG A 189 -4.94 7.74 -12.78
N HIS A 190 -4.09 8.73 -12.50
CA HIS A 190 -2.95 9.13 -13.33
C HIS A 190 -1.60 8.64 -12.80
N ILE A 191 -1.61 7.56 -12.00
CA ILE A 191 -0.38 6.92 -11.49
C ILE A 191 -0.24 5.51 -12.03
N HIS A 192 1.01 5.06 -12.19
CA HIS A 192 1.27 3.64 -12.28
C HIS A 192 1.17 3.00 -10.88
N GLY A 193 0.98 1.68 -10.84
CA GLY A 193 1.12 0.85 -9.65
C GLY A 193 2.21 -0.19 -9.86
N PHE A 194 2.85 -0.64 -8.79
CA PHE A 194 3.91 -1.65 -8.83
C PHE A 194 3.80 -2.55 -7.61
N GLY A 195 4.11 -3.83 -7.78
CA GLY A 195 4.36 -4.72 -6.63
C GLY A 195 5.63 -4.33 -5.85
N SER A 196 6.52 -3.56 -6.51
CA SER A 196 7.86 -3.13 -6.08
C SER A 196 8.83 -4.29 -5.83
N HIS A 197 8.48 -5.21 -4.93
CA HIS A 197 9.27 -6.39 -4.62
C HIS A 197 9.39 -7.34 -5.81
N THR A 198 10.47 -8.12 -5.78
CA THR A 198 10.49 -9.40 -6.48
C THR A 198 9.56 -10.37 -5.75
N PHE A 199 8.70 -11.05 -6.49
CA PHE A 199 7.89 -12.19 -6.05
C PHE A 199 8.34 -13.44 -6.82
N SER A 200 7.67 -14.57 -6.62
CA SER A 200 7.81 -15.72 -7.50
C SER A 200 6.50 -16.15 -8.14
N PHE A 201 6.62 -16.69 -9.34
CA PHE A 201 5.60 -17.53 -9.96
C PHE A 201 6.04 -19.00 -9.91
N ILE A 202 5.05 -19.89 -9.81
CA ILE A 202 5.24 -21.34 -9.86
C ILE A 202 4.28 -21.90 -10.90
N ASN A 203 4.77 -22.58 -11.93
CA ASN A 203 3.94 -23.15 -13.00
C ASN A 203 3.39 -24.55 -12.64
N SER A 204 2.68 -25.18 -13.59
CA SER A 204 2.11 -26.52 -13.43
C SER A 204 3.17 -27.63 -13.26
N ASP A 205 4.38 -27.40 -13.76
CA ASP A 205 5.52 -28.32 -13.66
C ASP A 205 6.37 -28.08 -12.40
N ASN A 206 5.83 -27.29 -11.46
CA ASN A 206 6.47 -26.91 -10.21
C ASN A 206 7.81 -26.17 -10.38
N GLN A 207 7.98 -25.45 -11.50
CA GLN A 207 9.15 -24.62 -11.78
C GLN A 207 8.95 -23.20 -11.25
N ARG A 208 9.99 -22.64 -10.61
CA ARG A 208 9.97 -21.28 -10.07
C ARG A 208 10.51 -20.26 -11.07
N PHE A 209 9.88 -19.10 -11.12
CA PHE A 209 10.34 -17.90 -11.81
C PHE A 209 10.26 -16.71 -10.86
N TRP A 210 11.22 -15.80 -10.89
CA TRP A 210 11.12 -14.52 -10.20
C TRP A 210 10.31 -13.54 -11.05
N VAL A 211 9.47 -12.73 -10.40
CA VAL A 211 8.54 -11.83 -11.09
C VAL A 211 8.45 -10.45 -10.44
N LYS A 212 8.35 -9.40 -11.26
CA LYS A 212 7.96 -8.03 -10.85
C LYS A 212 6.63 -7.67 -11.49
N PHE A 213 5.71 -7.09 -10.72
CA PHE A 213 4.39 -6.65 -11.20
C PHE A 213 4.37 -5.15 -11.48
N HIS A 214 3.81 -4.77 -12.64
CA HIS A 214 3.71 -3.39 -13.12
C HIS A 214 2.28 -3.10 -13.61
N LEU A 215 1.64 -2.06 -13.11
CA LEU A 215 0.30 -1.63 -13.52
C LEU A 215 0.42 -0.25 -14.16
N LYS A 216 0.28 -0.18 -15.48
CA LYS A 216 0.37 1.08 -16.20
C LYS A 216 -1.02 1.68 -16.42
N SER A 217 -1.22 2.88 -15.87
CA SER A 217 -2.43 3.69 -16.07
C SER A 217 -2.70 3.89 -17.56
N GLN A 218 -3.95 3.68 -17.96
CA GLN A 218 -4.43 3.94 -19.32
C GLN A 218 -4.87 5.39 -19.54
N GLN A 219 -4.90 6.20 -18.48
CA GLN A 219 -5.20 7.64 -18.49
C GLN A 219 -3.95 8.49 -18.75
N GLY A 220 -2.76 7.88 -18.72
CA GLY A 220 -1.49 8.58 -18.78
C GLY A 220 -1.03 9.07 -17.41
N ILE A 221 0.22 9.54 -17.37
CA ILE A 221 0.81 10.12 -16.16
C ILE A 221 0.59 11.62 -16.16
N GLU A 222 -0.03 12.12 -15.08
CA GLU A 222 -0.24 13.55 -14.84
C GLU A 222 0.14 13.89 -13.40
N ASN A 223 0.84 15.01 -13.23
CA ASN A 223 1.35 15.47 -11.94
C ASN A 223 0.96 16.94 -11.72
N LEU A 224 0.91 17.35 -10.46
CA LEU A 224 0.71 18.73 -10.03
C LEU A 224 2.06 19.43 -9.89
N MET A 225 2.08 20.72 -10.22
CA MET A 225 3.13 21.61 -9.74
C MET A 225 2.92 21.96 -8.26
N ASP A 226 3.97 22.39 -7.56
CA ASP A 226 3.91 22.59 -6.11
C ASP A 226 2.91 23.72 -5.70
N ASP A 227 2.73 24.75 -6.53
CA ASP A 227 1.76 25.83 -6.31
C ASP A 227 0.32 25.39 -6.60
N GLU A 228 0.11 24.52 -7.59
CA GLU A 228 -1.18 23.90 -7.89
C GLU A 228 -1.60 22.99 -6.74
N ALA A 229 -0.70 22.14 -6.25
CA ALA A 229 -0.94 21.28 -5.09
C ALA A 229 -1.26 22.12 -3.85
N SER A 230 -0.53 23.20 -3.59
CA SER A 230 -0.79 24.09 -2.44
C SER A 230 -2.18 24.73 -2.51
N ARG A 231 -2.61 25.20 -3.68
CA ARG A 231 -3.97 25.74 -3.91
C ARG A 231 -5.02 24.65 -3.74
N LEU A 232 -4.81 23.48 -4.33
CA LEU A 232 -5.72 22.35 -4.23
C LEU A 232 -5.89 21.91 -2.77
N ILE A 233 -4.83 21.86 -1.98
CA ILE A 233 -4.91 21.57 -0.54
C ILE A 233 -5.73 22.63 0.19
N ALA A 234 -5.55 23.92 -0.11
CA ALA A 234 -6.33 24.99 0.52
C ALA A 234 -7.83 24.87 0.22
N GLU A 235 -8.19 24.37 -0.96
CA GLU A 235 -9.56 24.23 -1.43
C GLU A 235 -10.18 22.90 -0.98
N ASP A 236 -9.52 21.77 -1.25
CA ASP A 236 -10.02 20.41 -1.04
C ASP A 236 -8.94 19.43 -0.55
N ARG A 237 -9.04 19.05 0.74
CA ARG A 237 -8.16 18.03 1.35
C ARG A 237 -8.48 16.62 0.85
N GLU A 238 -9.64 16.43 0.22
CA GLU A 238 -10.21 15.16 -0.23
C GLU A 238 -10.18 15.04 -1.76
N SER A 239 -9.32 15.80 -2.43
CA SER A 239 -9.30 15.98 -3.88
C SER A 239 -9.14 14.69 -4.67
N SER A 240 -8.34 13.72 -4.20
CA SER A 240 -8.17 12.44 -4.89
C SER A 240 -9.30 11.45 -4.60
N GLN A 241 -9.89 11.51 -3.39
CA GLN A 241 -11.15 10.82 -3.10
C GLN A 241 -12.28 11.31 -4.01
N ARG A 242 -12.40 12.64 -4.17
CA ARG A 242 -13.40 13.27 -5.03
C ARG A 242 -13.22 12.86 -6.49
N ASP A 243 -12.01 13.02 -7.03
CA ASP A 243 -11.71 12.65 -8.42
C ASP A 243 -12.07 11.19 -8.72
N LEU A 244 -11.65 10.24 -7.87
CA LEU A 244 -11.95 8.83 -8.08
C LEU A 244 -13.46 8.55 -8.01
N TYR A 245 -14.13 9.07 -6.97
CA TYR A 245 -15.56 8.83 -6.75
C TYR A 245 -16.40 9.39 -7.90
N GLU A 246 -16.19 10.66 -8.24
CA GLU A 246 -16.95 11.36 -9.28
C GLU A 246 -16.69 10.76 -10.68
N SER A 247 -15.47 10.30 -10.97
CA SER A 247 -15.16 9.61 -12.24
C SER A 247 -15.95 8.31 -12.38
N ILE A 248 -16.03 7.51 -11.31
CA ILE A 248 -16.79 6.25 -11.32
C ILE A 248 -18.30 6.53 -11.41
N GLU A 249 -18.83 7.51 -10.68
CA GLU A 249 -20.25 7.91 -10.79
C GLU A 249 -20.61 8.38 -12.22
N ALA A 250 -19.66 9.04 -12.90
CA ALA A 250 -19.84 9.50 -14.27
C ALA A 250 -19.65 8.41 -15.35
N GLY A 251 -19.26 7.19 -14.96
CA GLY A 251 -18.94 6.11 -15.91
C GLY A 251 -17.56 6.22 -16.58
N ASP A 252 -16.71 7.16 -16.15
CA ASP A 252 -15.31 7.28 -16.58
C ASP A 252 -14.42 6.33 -15.76
N PHE A 253 -14.61 5.03 -16.00
CA PHE A 253 -14.00 3.97 -15.21
C PHE A 253 -12.48 3.90 -15.41
N PRO A 254 -11.67 4.09 -14.36
CA PRO A 254 -10.25 4.08 -14.54
C PRO A 254 -9.68 2.66 -14.74
N ARG A 255 -8.75 2.54 -15.70
CA ARG A 255 -8.09 1.29 -16.09
C ARG A 255 -6.57 1.31 -15.96
N TRP A 256 -6.01 0.14 -15.69
CA TRP A 256 -4.58 -0.14 -15.72
C TRP A 256 -4.29 -1.44 -16.46
N THR A 257 -3.27 -1.43 -17.30
CA THR A 257 -2.75 -2.67 -17.89
C THR A 257 -1.71 -3.28 -16.95
N LEU A 258 -1.93 -4.52 -16.53
CA LEU A 258 -0.98 -5.33 -15.78
C LEU A 258 0.06 -5.92 -16.73
N PHE A 259 1.32 -5.70 -16.39
CA PHE A 259 2.49 -6.32 -16.98
C PHE A 259 3.31 -7.04 -15.91
N VAL A 260 4.11 -7.99 -16.35
CA VAL A 260 5.12 -8.66 -15.54
C VAL A 260 6.48 -8.64 -16.21
N GLN A 261 7.55 -8.52 -15.41
CA GLN A 261 8.89 -8.94 -15.83
C GLN A 261 9.14 -10.32 -15.24
N ILE A 262 9.75 -11.23 -16.01
CA ILE A 262 9.98 -12.61 -15.59
C ILE A 262 11.46 -12.94 -15.74
N MET A 263 12.05 -13.41 -14.63
CA MET A 263 13.43 -13.84 -14.53
C MET A 263 13.45 -15.32 -14.14
N PRO A 264 14.00 -16.23 -14.96
CA PRO A 264 14.23 -17.61 -14.56
C PRO A 264 15.02 -17.71 -13.26
N GLU A 265 14.70 -18.69 -12.40
CA GLU A 265 15.31 -18.82 -11.06
C GLU A 265 16.85 -18.78 -11.09
N ALA A 266 17.45 -19.47 -12.06
CA ALA A 266 18.90 -19.58 -12.24
C ALA A 266 19.60 -18.31 -12.78
N GLU A 267 18.84 -17.27 -13.16
CA GLU A 267 19.40 -15.99 -13.61
C GLU A 267 19.62 -15.01 -12.45
N ALA A 268 18.94 -15.22 -11.31
CA ALA A 268 19.09 -14.34 -10.15
C ALA A 268 20.54 -14.26 -9.61
N SER A 269 21.32 -15.34 -9.76
CA SER A 269 22.73 -15.35 -9.36
C SER A 269 23.69 -14.75 -10.39
N LYS A 270 23.16 -14.29 -11.53
CA LYS A 270 23.94 -13.78 -12.68
C LYS A 270 23.74 -12.28 -12.93
N THR A 271 22.76 -11.66 -12.27
CA THR A 271 22.50 -10.23 -12.43
C THR A 271 23.62 -9.39 -11.78
N PRO A 272 23.98 -8.24 -12.36
CA PRO A 272 25.02 -7.36 -11.79
C PRO A 272 24.54 -6.59 -10.55
N TYR A 273 23.25 -6.68 -10.24
CA TYR A 273 22.60 -6.14 -9.06
C TYR A 273 21.97 -7.26 -8.25
N ASN A 274 21.76 -7.07 -6.95
CA ASN A 274 20.92 -7.97 -6.16
C ASN A 274 19.47 -7.90 -6.66
N PRO A 275 18.90 -8.97 -7.24
CA PRO A 275 17.56 -8.94 -7.83
C PRO A 275 16.45 -8.87 -6.78
N PHE A 276 16.79 -8.99 -5.49
CA PHE A 276 15.88 -8.92 -4.34
C PHE A 276 16.08 -7.63 -3.51
N ASP A 277 16.92 -6.70 -3.96
CA ASP A 277 17.09 -5.38 -3.33
C ASP A 277 15.92 -4.46 -3.74
N LEU A 278 15.08 -4.07 -2.78
CA LEU A 278 13.91 -3.22 -3.02
C LEU A 278 14.27 -1.79 -3.47
N THR A 279 15.54 -1.37 -3.35
CA THR A 279 16.02 -0.10 -3.87
C THR A 279 16.39 -0.16 -5.36
N LYS A 280 16.28 -1.34 -5.98
CA LYS A 280 16.68 -1.59 -7.37
C LYS A 280 15.52 -2.08 -8.25
N VAL A 281 15.49 -1.59 -9.48
CA VAL A 281 14.65 -2.10 -10.57
C VAL A 281 15.40 -3.15 -11.38
N TRP A 282 14.65 -3.97 -12.11
CA TRP A 282 15.21 -4.77 -13.20
C TRP A 282 15.12 -3.96 -14.49
N PRO A 283 16.25 -3.68 -15.18
CA PRO A 283 16.22 -2.93 -16.43
C PRO A 283 15.28 -3.58 -17.44
N HIS A 284 14.40 -2.79 -18.07
CA HIS A 284 13.47 -3.30 -19.07
C HIS A 284 14.16 -3.87 -20.32
N GLY A 285 15.41 -3.48 -20.58
CA GLY A 285 16.22 -4.04 -21.67
C GLY A 285 16.63 -5.49 -21.40
N ASP A 286 16.85 -5.85 -20.13
CA ASP A 286 17.24 -7.21 -19.71
C ASP A 286 15.99 -8.08 -19.54
N TYR A 287 14.96 -7.54 -18.88
CA TYR A 287 13.70 -8.22 -18.62
C TYR A 287 12.53 -7.37 -19.14
N PRO A 288 12.06 -7.58 -20.38
CA PRO A 288 11.00 -6.78 -20.96
C PRO A 288 9.65 -7.01 -20.27
N LEU A 289 8.77 -6.02 -20.36
CA LEU A 289 7.41 -6.11 -19.85
C LEU A 289 6.57 -7.05 -20.73
N MET A 290 5.95 -8.04 -20.10
CA MET A 290 4.99 -8.94 -20.70
C MET A 290 3.58 -8.56 -20.24
N GLU A 291 2.68 -8.25 -21.16
CA GLU A 291 1.29 -7.95 -20.82
C GLU A 291 0.59 -9.19 -20.24
N VAL A 292 -0.33 -8.99 -19.29
CA VAL A 292 -1.11 -10.05 -18.65
C VAL A 292 -2.61 -9.78 -18.76
N GLY A 293 -3.06 -8.57 -18.45
CA GLY A 293 -4.47 -8.25 -18.39
C GLY A 293 -4.77 -6.80 -18.05
N VAL A 294 -6.05 -6.47 -17.92
CA VAL A 294 -6.54 -5.12 -17.62
C VAL A 294 -7.35 -5.13 -16.34
N LEU A 295 -7.00 -4.23 -15.42
CA LEU A 295 -7.77 -3.88 -14.24
C LEU A 295 -8.64 -2.67 -14.55
N GLU A 296 -9.94 -2.72 -14.23
CA GLU A 296 -10.88 -1.59 -14.33
C GLU A 296 -11.60 -1.42 -13.00
N LEU A 297 -11.66 -0.19 -12.47
CA LEU A 297 -12.51 0.17 -11.32
C LEU A 297 -13.82 0.76 -11.80
N ASN A 298 -14.94 0.17 -11.41
CA ASN A 298 -16.24 0.51 -11.97
C ASN A 298 -17.38 0.54 -10.94
N ARG A 299 -17.06 0.45 -9.64
CA ARG A 299 -18.07 0.52 -8.58
C ARG A 299 -17.53 1.19 -7.33
N ASN A 300 -18.15 2.29 -6.93
CA ASN A 300 -17.90 2.92 -5.66
C ASN A 300 -18.35 2.03 -4.49
N PRO A 301 -17.69 2.11 -3.32
CA PRO A 301 -18.18 1.46 -2.12
C PRO A 301 -19.49 2.08 -1.64
N GLU A 302 -20.44 1.26 -1.19
CA GLU A 302 -21.72 1.75 -0.64
C GLU A 302 -21.51 2.45 0.71
N ASN A 303 -20.54 1.98 1.50
CA ASN A 303 -20.17 2.57 2.77
C ASN A 303 -18.65 2.61 2.92
N TYR A 304 -18.08 3.81 2.93
CA TYR A 304 -16.63 4.01 3.05
C TYR A 304 -16.03 3.32 4.28
N PHE A 305 -16.67 3.41 5.45
CA PHE A 305 -16.12 2.82 6.67
C PHE A 305 -16.07 1.28 6.57
N SER A 306 -17.14 0.66 6.09
CA SER A 306 -17.27 -0.79 5.99
C SER A 306 -16.32 -1.39 4.95
N ASP A 307 -16.18 -0.73 3.80
CA ASP A 307 -15.44 -1.30 2.67
C ASP A 307 -14.03 -0.73 2.49
N VAL A 308 -13.77 0.52 2.88
CA VAL A 308 -12.47 1.19 2.66
C VAL A 308 -11.68 1.30 3.96
N GLU A 309 -12.30 1.77 5.06
CA GLU A 309 -11.56 1.90 6.31
C GLU A 309 -11.21 0.52 6.88
N GLN A 310 -12.14 -0.43 6.84
CA GLN A 310 -11.97 -1.77 7.39
C GLN A 310 -11.32 -2.79 6.44
N VAL A 311 -10.95 -2.42 5.20
CA VAL A 311 -10.20 -3.34 4.33
C VAL A 311 -8.83 -3.68 4.93
N ALA A 312 -8.46 -4.94 4.82
CA ALA A 312 -7.20 -5.51 5.28
C ALA A 312 -6.58 -6.29 4.11
N MET A 313 -5.44 -5.81 3.63
CA MET A 313 -4.67 -6.46 2.57
C MET A 313 -3.29 -6.82 3.08
N SER A 314 -2.92 -8.09 2.99
CA SER A 314 -1.66 -8.60 3.54
C SER A 314 -0.81 -9.19 2.43
N PRO A 315 0.47 -8.80 2.26
CA PRO A 315 1.34 -9.44 1.28
C PRO A 315 1.46 -10.95 1.45
N ALA A 316 1.22 -11.48 2.65
CA ALA A 316 1.20 -12.93 2.91
C ALA A 316 -0.01 -13.66 2.30
N ASN A 317 -1.05 -12.94 1.87
CA ASN A 317 -2.19 -13.53 1.17
C ASN A 317 -1.82 -13.75 -0.30
N VAL A 318 -1.16 -14.87 -0.56
CA VAL A 318 -0.89 -15.38 -1.91
C VAL A 318 -1.81 -16.55 -2.24
N VAL A 319 -1.82 -16.95 -3.50
CA VAL A 319 -2.60 -18.07 -4.02
C VAL A 319 -1.67 -19.02 -4.77
N PRO A 320 -1.99 -20.32 -4.90
CA PRO A 320 -1.12 -21.27 -5.59
C PRO A 320 -0.64 -20.76 -6.95
N GLY A 321 0.67 -20.80 -7.17
CA GLY A 321 1.29 -20.27 -8.40
C GLY A 321 1.82 -18.84 -8.29
N ILE A 322 1.55 -18.14 -7.19
CA ILE A 322 2.22 -16.88 -6.81
C ILE A 322 2.80 -17.08 -5.40
N SER A 323 4.06 -16.74 -5.20
CA SER A 323 4.73 -16.87 -3.92
C SER A 323 5.74 -15.73 -3.72
N PHE A 324 6.53 -15.82 -2.66
CA PHE A 324 7.42 -14.77 -2.19
C PHE A 324 8.81 -14.88 -2.82
N SER A 325 9.70 -13.98 -2.42
CA SER A 325 11.13 -14.02 -2.73
C SER A 325 11.94 -13.73 -1.45
N PRO A 326 13.27 -13.94 -1.45
CA PRO A 326 14.12 -13.60 -0.31
C PRO A 326 14.39 -12.09 -0.16
N ASP A 327 13.63 -11.21 -0.82
CA ASP A 327 13.64 -9.77 -0.52
C ASP A 327 13.33 -9.53 0.97
N ARG A 328 14.31 -9.01 1.71
CA ARG A 328 14.21 -8.83 3.17
C ARG A 328 13.04 -7.94 3.56
N MET A 329 12.75 -6.90 2.78
CA MET A 329 11.62 -6.02 3.04
C MET A 329 10.31 -6.79 2.85
N LEU A 330 10.17 -7.57 1.78
CA LEU A 330 9.00 -8.42 1.58
C LEU A 330 8.80 -9.38 2.75
N GLN A 331 9.87 -10.07 3.18
CA GLN A 331 9.85 -11.01 4.30
C GLN A 331 9.33 -10.37 5.60
N GLY A 332 9.77 -9.15 5.95
CA GLY A 332 9.25 -8.42 7.11
C GLY A 332 7.74 -8.09 6.98
N ARG A 333 7.27 -7.82 5.76
CA ARG A 333 5.85 -7.51 5.51
C ARG A 333 4.94 -8.74 5.63
N LEU A 334 5.46 -9.95 5.43
CA LEU A 334 4.67 -11.19 5.57
C LEU A 334 4.10 -11.35 6.99
N PHE A 335 4.84 -10.90 8.00
CA PHE A 335 4.37 -10.84 9.38
C PHE A 335 3.56 -9.57 9.68
N SER A 336 4.13 -8.40 9.36
CA SER A 336 3.69 -7.11 9.90
C SER A 336 2.22 -6.78 9.60
N TYR A 337 1.71 -7.11 8.40
CA TYR A 337 0.35 -6.74 8.02
C TYR A 337 -0.70 -7.55 8.78
N GLY A 338 -0.53 -8.88 8.86
CA GLY A 338 -1.44 -9.73 9.64
C GLY A 338 -1.49 -9.29 11.10
N ASP A 339 -0.34 -8.92 11.67
CA ASP A 339 -0.24 -8.41 13.04
C ASP A 339 -0.97 -7.08 13.24
N ALA A 340 -0.68 -6.09 12.40
CA ALA A 340 -1.33 -4.78 12.46
C ALA A 340 -2.85 -4.88 12.27
N HIS A 341 -3.34 -5.81 11.42
CA HIS A 341 -4.78 -6.01 11.23
C HIS A 341 -5.47 -6.63 12.43
N ARG A 342 -4.85 -7.61 13.10
CA ARG A 342 -5.38 -8.20 14.33
C ARG A 342 -5.58 -7.15 15.42
N TYR A 343 -4.64 -6.21 15.56
CA TYR A 343 -4.78 -5.07 16.47
C TYR A 343 -5.87 -4.09 16.01
N ARG A 344 -5.81 -3.64 14.75
CA ARG A 344 -6.66 -2.56 14.25
C ARG A 344 -8.14 -2.94 14.11
N LEU A 345 -8.41 -4.18 13.71
CA LEU A 345 -9.74 -4.67 13.32
C LEU A 345 -10.23 -5.87 14.13
N GLY A 346 -9.38 -6.43 14.99
CA GLY A 346 -9.66 -7.65 15.74
C GLY A 346 -9.24 -8.93 15.00
N VAL A 347 -9.12 -10.03 15.75
CA VAL A 347 -8.62 -11.32 15.24
C VAL A 347 -9.48 -11.91 14.11
N ASN A 348 -10.79 -11.63 14.13
CA ASN A 348 -11.76 -12.13 13.16
C ASN A 348 -12.02 -11.15 12.00
N HIS A 349 -11.13 -10.19 11.73
CA HIS A 349 -11.33 -9.17 10.68
C HIS A 349 -11.54 -9.72 9.26
N HIS A 350 -11.16 -10.98 9.01
CA HIS A 350 -11.43 -11.68 7.75
C HIS A 350 -12.93 -11.97 7.53
N GLN A 351 -13.76 -11.87 8.59
CA GLN A 351 -15.22 -12.01 8.52
C GLN A 351 -15.91 -10.70 8.09
N ILE A 352 -15.20 -9.58 8.09
CA ILE A 352 -15.71 -8.31 7.55
C ILE A 352 -15.90 -8.48 6.03
N PRO A 353 -17.06 -8.12 5.45
CA PRO A 353 -17.41 -8.49 4.07
C PRO A 353 -16.36 -8.19 3.01
N VAL A 354 -15.71 -7.02 3.04
CA VAL A 354 -14.67 -6.66 2.05
C VAL A 354 -13.40 -7.52 2.16
N ASN A 355 -13.16 -8.14 3.32
CA ASN A 355 -12.00 -8.99 3.59
C ASN A 355 -12.28 -10.47 3.37
N ALA A 356 -13.55 -10.87 3.36
CA ALA A 356 -13.95 -12.26 3.22
C ALA A 356 -13.55 -12.81 1.84
N PRO A 357 -13.02 -14.05 1.76
CA PRO A 357 -12.80 -14.69 0.48
C PRO A 357 -14.12 -15.03 -0.21
N LYS A 358 -14.14 -15.00 -1.56
CA LYS A 358 -15.30 -15.35 -2.39
C LYS A 358 -15.17 -16.74 -3.01
N CYS A 359 -14.54 -17.65 -2.29
CA CYS A 359 -14.35 -19.05 -2.64
C CYS A 359 -14.75 -19.93 -1.45
N PRO A 360 -14.92 -21.26 -1.64
CA PRO A 360 -15.01 -22.17 -0.52
C PRO A 360 -13.79 -21.98 0.39
N PHE A 361 -14.04 -21.75 1.69
CA PHE A 361 -12.97 -21.67 2.68
C PHE A 361 -13.37 -22.44 3.92
N HIS A 362 -12.46 -23.29 4.39
CA HIS A 362 -12.63 -24.10 5.58
C HIS A 362 -11.44 -23.84 6.50
N ASN A 363 -11.60 -22.86 7.40
CA ASN A 363 -10.50 -22.48 8.30
C ASN A 363 -10.54 -23.26 9.63
N TYR A 364 -9.35 -23.49 10.18
CA TYR A 364 -9.16 -24.17 11.47
C TYR A 364 -9.50 -23.28 12.67
N HIS A 365 -9.49 -21.95 12.51
CA HIS A 365 -9.54 -21.00 13.62
C HIS A 365 -10.89 -20.99 14.34
N ARG A 366 -10.88 -20.85 15.68
CA ARG A 366 -12.07 -20.84 16.56
C ARG A 366 -12.11 -19.61 17.47
N ASP A 367 -13.31 -19.29 17.91
CA ASP A 367 -13.63 -18.28 18.93
C ASP A 367 -13.15 -16.87 18.57
N GLY A 368 -12.56 -16.14 19.52
CA GLY A 368 -12.11 -14.76 19.32
C GLY A 368 -13.23 -13.73 19.38
N ALA A 369 -12.86 -12.46 19.56
CA ALA A 369 -13.81 -11.36 19.64
C ALA A 369 -14.60 -11.21 18.32
N MET A 370 -15.88 -10.83 18.43
CA MET A 370 -16.79 -10.62 17.29
C MET A 370 -16.88 -11.81 16.33
N ARG A 371 -16.98 -13.04 16.87
CA ARG A 371 -17.18 -14.25 16.06
C ARG A 371 -18.62 -14.34 15.56
N VAL A 372 -18.83 -14.14 14.25
CA VAL A 372 -20.18 -13.98 13.66
C VAL A 372 -20.49 -14.93 12.50
N ASP A 373 -19.57 -15.84 12.18
CA ASP A 373 -19.65 -16.80 11.07
C ASP A 373 -20.21 -18.18 11.47
N GLY A 374 -20.71 -18.33 12.70
CA GLY A 374 -21.13 -19.62 13.26
C GLY A 374 -19.98 -20.49 13.79
N ASN A 375 -18.75 -19.99 13.84
CA ASN A 375 -17.58 -20.60 14.48
C ASN A 375 -17.23 -22.02 13.97
N SER A 376 -17.47 -22.27 12.67
CA SER A 376 -17.36 -23.60 12.05
C SER A 376 -18.30 -24.68 12.61
N GLY A 377 -19.36 -24.28 13.31
CA GLY A 377 -20.39 -25.17 13.84
C GLY A 377 -19.89 -26.12 14.94
N ASN A 378 -20.61 -27.24 15.10
CA ASN A 378 -20.31 -28.28 16.08
C ASN A 378 -19.65 -29.46 15.35
N GLY A 379 -18.32 -29.59 15.47
CA GLY A 379 -17.55 -30.66 14.83
C GLY A 379 -16.15 -30.79 15.44
N ALA A 380 -15.33 -31.71 14.90
CA ALA A 380 -13.94 -31.81 15.31
C ALA A 380 -13.20 -30.48 15.10
N THR A 381 -12.30 -30.15 16.01
CA THR A 381 -11.57 -28.87 16.07
C THR A 381 -10.05 -29.07 16.07
N TYR A 382 -9.59 -30.27 15.74
CA TYR A 382 -8.19 -30.68 15.79
C TYR A 382 -7.82 -31.51 14.55
N GLU A 383 -6.53 -31.63 14.27
CA GLU A 383 -5.94 -32.48 13.24
C GLU A 383 -4.68 -33.15 13.84
N PRO A 384 -4.42 -34.45 13.57
CA PRO A 384 -5.21 -35.37 12.75
C PRO A 384 -6.50 -35.82 13.45
N ASN A 385 -7.54 -36.14 12.67
CA ASN A 385 -8.84 -36.60 13.17
C ASN A 385 -9.49 -37.63 12.24
N SER A 386 -10.42 -38.43 12.77
CA SER A 386 -11.16 -39.47 12.01
C SER A 386 -12.46 -38.95 11.36
N PHE A 387 -12.68 -37.64 11.33
CA PHE A 387 -13.90 -37.01 10.84
C PHE A 387 -13.73 -36.33 9.47
N ASN A 388 -12.58 -36.53 8.82
CA ASN A 388 -12.26 -35.99 7.49
C ASN A 388 -12.39 -34.47 7.37
N VAL A 389 -11.99 -33.73 8.42
CA VAL A 389 -11.92 -32.26 8.40
C VAL A 389 -10.48 -31.80 8.53
N PHE A 390 -10.16 -30.64 7.92
CA PHE A 390 -8.85 -29.99 7.96
C PHE A 390 -7.68 -30.76 7.34
N GLN A 391 -7.96 -31.69 6.40
CA GLN A 391 -6.89 -32.37 5.67
C GLN A 391 -6.09 -31.39 4.82
N GLU A 392 -4.76 -31.54 4.87
CA GLU A 392 -3.85 -30.78 4.02
C GLU A 392 -4.00 -31.15 2.54
N GLN A 393 -3.54 -30.27 1.64
CA GLN A 393 -3.65 -30.42 0.19
C GLN A 393 -2.25 -30.39 -0.46
N PRO A 394 -1.53 -31.53 -0.47
CA PRO A 394 -0.11 -31.58 -0.86
C PRO A 394 0.15 -31.21 -2.33
N ASP A 395 -0.85 -31.29 -3.20
CA ASP A 395 -0.73 -30.91 -4.63
C ASP A 395 -0.39 -29.43 -4.83
N PHE A 396 -0.64 -28.59 -3.82
CA PHE A 396 -0.29 -27.17 -3.82
C PHE A 396 1.09 -26.87 -3.21
N SER A 397 1.85 -27.89 -2.82
CA SER A 397 3.21 -27.70 -2.30
C SER A 397 4.08 -26.94 -3.32
N GLU A 398 4.97 -26.10 -2.80
CA GLU A 398 5.95 -25.34 -3.58
C GLU A 398 7.25 -26.13 -3.71
N PRO A 399 8.06 -25.90 -4.75
CA PRO A 399 9.37 -26.54 -4.82
C PRO A 399 10.26 -26.00 -3.68
N PRO A 400 11.21 -26.78 -3.16
CA PRO A 400 12.20 -26.25 -2.22
C PRO A 400 12.93 -25.02 -2.79
N LEU A 401 13.41 -24.14 -1.91
CA LEU A 401 14.34 -23.07 -2.26
C LEU A 401 15.73 -23.47 -1.78
N SER A 402 16.71 -23.52 -2.68
CA SER A 402 18.10 -23.76 -2.31
C SER A 402 18.64 -22.59 -1.48
N LEU A 403 19.30 -22.89 -0.36
CA LEU A 403 19.91 -21.91 0.54
C LEU A 403 21.40 -22.24 0.73
N GLU A 404 22.21 -21.20 0.80
CA GLU A 404 23.65 -21.29 1.05
C GLU A 404 24.07 -20.22 2.06
N GLY A 405 25.03 -20.56 2.93
CA GLY A 405 25.54 -19.67 3.97
C GLY A 405 25.03 -19.99 5.38
N ALA A 406 25.64 -19.35 6.38
CA ALA A 406 25.23 -19.46 7.78
C ALA A 406 24.02 -18.55 8.07
N ALA A 407 23.23 -18.91 9.09
CA ALA A 407 22.21 -18.01 9.63
C ALA A 407 22.89 -16.92 10.48
N ASP A 408 22.87 -15.67 10.01
CA ASP A 408 23.45 -14.51 10.69
C ASP A 408 22.82 -13.18 10.19
N HIS A 409 23.18 -12.06 10.81
CA HIS A 409 22.82 -10.71 10.42
C HIS A 409 23.73 -10.17 9.31
N TRP A 410 23.60 -10.75 8.10
CA TRP A 410 24.43 -10.36 6.94
C TRP A 410 24.26 -8.88 6.57
N ASN A 411 25.37 -8.15 6.55
CA ASN A 411 25.38 -6.72 6.29
C ASN A 411 25.04 -6.43 4.82
N HIS A 412 23.86 -5.88 4.57
CA HIS A 412 23.43 -5.55 3.21
C HIS A 412 24.35 -4.53 2.51
N ARG A 413 25.15 -3.75 3.26
CA ARG A 413 26.06 -2.72 2.72
C ARG A 413 27.25 -3.27 1.95
N GLU A 414 27.45 -4.59 1.95
CA GLU A 414 28.39 -5.26 1.06
C GLU A 414 28.04 -5.01 -0.43
N ASP A 415 26.74 -4.98 -0.77
CA ASP A 415 26.28 -4.35 -2.01
C ASP A 415 26.29 -2.84 -1.81
N SER A 416 27.35 -2.21 -2.33
CA SER A 416 27.64 -0.78 -2.22
C SER A 416 27.18 0.03 -3.44
N ASP A 417 26.46 -0.58 -4.38
CA ASP A 417 25.89 0.15 -5.51
C ASP A 417 24.61 0.88 -5.10
N TYR A 418 24.81 2.08 -4.57
CA TYR A 418 23.76 3.02 -4.18
C TYR A 418 23.42 4.04 -5.27
N PHE A 419 24.25 4.13 -6.32
CA PHE A 419 24.30 5.34 -7.16
C PHE A 419 24.03 5.06 -8.64
N SER A 420 24.21 3.84 -9.13
CA SER A 420 24.07 3.54 -10.57
C SER A 420 22.65 3.78 -11.09
N GLN A 421 21.65 3.23 -10.41
CA GLN A 421 20.25 3.35 -10.85
C GLN A 421 19.64 4.74 -10.59
N PRO A 422 19.89 5.41 -9.45
CA PRO A 422 19.52 6.82 -9.31
C PRO A 422 20.15 7.71 -10.38
N ARG A 423 21.40 7.44 -10.78
CA ARG A 423 22.08 8.18 -11.87
C ARG A 423 21.41 7.93 -13.22
N ALA A 424 21.06 6.67 -13.50
CA ALA A 424 20.31 6.34 -14.72
C ALA A 424 18.97 7.07 -14.76
N LEU A 425 18.24 7.12 -13.64
CA LEU A 425 17.01 7.89 -13.53
C LEU A 425 17.25 9.39 -13.71
N TYR A 426 18.23 9.96 -13.01
CA TYR A 426 18.57 11.38 -13.11
C TYR A 426 18.83 11.80 -14.56
N ASN A 427 19.60 11.00 -15.30
CA ASN A 427 19.93 11.27 -16.71
C ASN A 427 18.72 11.17 -17.67
N LEU A 428 17.59 10.60 -17.22
CA LEU A 428 16.35 10.53 -18.00
C LEU A 428 15.42 11.73 -17.77
N LEU A 429 15.61 12.48 -16.69
CA LEU A 429 14.79 13.66 -16.40
C LEU A 429 15.23 14.85 -17.28
N SER A 430 14.31 15.76 -17.59
CA SER A 430 14.64 16.97 -18.34
C SER A 430 15.33 18.00 -17.45
N ASP A 431 16.05 18.94 -18.06
CA ASP A 431 16.71 20.04 -17.36
C ASP A 431 15.71 20.85 -16.51
N GLU A 432 14.49 21.07 -17.01
CA GLU A 432 13.45 21.78 -16.25
C GLU A 432 12.99 20.98 -15.02
N GLU A 433 12.87 19.65 -15.14
CA GLU A 433 12.52 18.79 -14.03
C GLU A 433 13.66 18.73 -12.98
N HIS A 434 14.92 18.74 -13.41
CA HIS A 434 16.06 18.91 -12.52
C HIS A 434 15.96 20.20 -11.70
N GLN A 435 15.70 21.34 -12.34
CA GLN A 435 15.57 22.62 -11.62
C GLN A 435 14.45 22.59 -10.57
N ARG A 436 13.28 22.03 -10.92
CA ARG A 436 12.18 21.84 -9.97
C ARG A 436 12.59 20.92 -8.81
N MET A 437 13.23 19.79 -9.12
CA MET A 437 13.71 18.83 -8.13
C MET A 437 14.70 19.49 -7.15
N PHE A 438 15.67 20.26 -7.65
CA PHE A 438 16.64 20.98 -6.80
C PHE A 438 15.95 21.98 -5.88
N ALA A 439 15.02 22.77 -6.41
CA ALA A 439 14.26 23.75 -5.63
C ALA A 439 13.42 23.08 -4.52
N ARG A 440 12.79 21.94 -4.82
CA ARG A 440 12.00 21.17 -3.84
C ARG A 440 12.87 20.61 -2.72
N ILE A 441 14.00 19.98 -3.05
CA ILE A 441 14.94 19.44 -2.07
C ILE A 441 15.51 20.58 -1.21
N ALA A 442 15.95 21.67 -1.83
CA ALA A 442 16.46 22.84 -1.12
C ALA A 442 15.41 23.46 -0.19
N GLY A 443 14.16 23.56 -0.64
CA GLY A 443 13.04 24.06 0.17
C GLY A 443 12.78 23.21 1.41
N ASP A 444 12.84 21.88 1.28
CA ASP A 444 12.66 20.93 2.39
C ASP A 444 13.86 20.92 3.35
N MET A 445 15.06 21.23 2.85
CA MET A 445 16.31 21.25 3.64
C MET A 445 16.67 22.63 4.20
N LYS A 446 15.98 23.72 3.85
CA LYS A 446 16.44 25.11 4.07
C LYS A 446 16.77 25.46 5.53
N ASP A 447 16.07 24.86 6.49
CA ASP A 447 16.23 25.10 7.93
C ASP A 447 16.92 23.91 8.66
N VAL A 448 17.40 22.91 7.91
CA VAL A 448 18.17 21.77 8.42
C VAL A 448 19.62 22.20 8.72
N PRO A 449 20.26 21.69 9.80
CA PRO A 449 21.66 21.98 10.10
C PRO A 449 22.60 21.73 8.91
N GLU A 450 23.57 22.64 8.72
CA GLU A 450 24.48 22.64 7.57
C GLU A 450 25.29 21.34 7.44
N SER A 451 25.67 20.72 8.55
CA SER A 451 26.38 19.43 8.54
C SER A 451 25.56 18.30 7.89
N ILE A 452 24.24 18.27 8.12
CA ILE A 452 23.32 17.32 7.49
C ILE A 452 23.11 17.70 6.03
N GLN A 453 22.94 19.00 5.74
CA GLN A 453 22.82 19.50 4.36
C GLN A 453 24.02 19.03 3.51
N ASN A 454 25.23 19.26 4.00
CA ASN A 454 26.47 18.90 3.31
C ASN A 454 26.62 17.38 3.14
N ARG A 455 26.24 16.58 4.15
CA ARG A 455 26.27 15.11 4.05
C ARG A 455 25.36 14.63 2.92
N GLN A 456 24.13 15.12 2.86
CA GLN A 456 23.16 14.73 1.83
C GLN A 456 23.58 15.22 0.44
N ILE A 457 24.07 16.46 0.32
CA ILE A 457 24.58 16.99 -0.96
C ILE A 457 25.74 16.14 -1.49
N CYS A 458 26.65 15.70 -0.60
CA CYS A 458 27.73 14.79 -1.00
C CYS A 458 27.19 13.50 -1.61
N LEU A 459 26.14 12.91 -1.02
CA LEU A 459 25.47 11.72 -1.58
C LEU A 459 24.85 12.01 -2.95
N PHE A 460 24.19 13.15 -3.14
CA PHE A 460 23.67 13.55 -4.46
C PHE A 460 24.80 13.74 -5.49
N SER A 461 25.95 14.29 -5.09
CA SER A 461 27.13 14.38 -5.97
C SER A 461 27.67 13.02 -6.40
N GLN A 462 27.54 11.99 -5.55
CA GLN A 462 27.88 10.60 -5.92
C GLN A 462 26.88 10.00 -6.92
N VAL A 463 25.64 10.49 -6.96
CA VAL A 463 24.66 10.15 -8.02
C VAL A 463 25.01 10.89 -9.31
N HIS A 464 25.21 12.20 -9.26
CA HIS A 464 25.68 13.00 -10.40
C HIS A 464 26.27 14.32 -9.89
N PRO A 465 27.44 14.80 -10.39
CA PRO A 465 28.04 16.04 -9.91
C PRO A 465 27.10 17.25 -9.97
N GLU A 466 26.32 17.36 -11.05
CA GLU A 466 25.35 18.44 -11.23
C GLU A 466 24.13 18.30 -10.32
N TYR A 467 23.78 17.09 -9.87
CA TYR A 467 22.70 16.91 -8.91
C TYR A 467 23.07 17.55 -7.57
N GLY A 468 24.25 17.20 -7.04
CA GLY A 468 24.74 17.82 -5.80
C GLY A 468 24.92 19.33 -5.94
N ALA A 469 25.54 19.79 -7.04
CA ALA A 469 25.74 21.22 -7.29
C ALA A 469 24.41 21.99 -7.44
N GLY A 470 23.43 21.42 -8.14
CA GLY A 470 22.12 22.01 -8.33
C GLY A 470 21.37 22.23 -7.01
N VAL A 471 21.35 21.22 -6.14
CA VAL A 471 20.76 21.33 -4.79
C VAL A 471 21.51 22.36 -3.94
N ALA A 472 22.85 22.36 -3.96
CA ALA A 472 23.66 23.32 -3.22
C ALA A 472 23.39 24.77 -3.66
N ASN A 473 23.32 25.01 -4.96
CA ASN A 473 23.03 26.33 -5.53
C ASN A 473 21.61 26.79 -5.15
N ALA A 474 20.61 25.90 -5.21
CA ALA A 474 19.24 26.20 -4.81
C ALA A 474 19.15 26.55 -3.31
N LEU A 475 19.88 25.83 -2.44
CA LEU A 475 19.97 26.16 -1.01
C LEU A 475 20.61 27.52 -0.77
N GLN A 476 21.69 27.84 -1.48
CA GLN A 476 22.36 29.14 -1.35
C GLN A 476 21.44 30.29 -1.80
N ALA A 477 20.69 30.10 -2.89
CA ALA A 477 19.73 31.09 -3.36
C ALA A 477 18.64 31.38 -2.31
N LEU A 478 18.14 30.35 -1.60
CA LEU A 478 17.17 30.54 -0.52
C LEU A 478 17.76 31.26 0.70
N LYS A 479 19.04 31.06 1.01
CA LYS A 479 19.73 31.77 2.11
C LYS A 479 19.95 33.25 1.78
N ASN A 480 20.24 33.59 0.52
CA ASN A 480 20.47 34.97 0.09
C ASN A 480 19.18 35.81 -0.02
N ASN A 481 18.01 35.17 -0.09
CA ASN A 481 16.70 35.82 -0.18
C ASN A 481 16.03 36.03 1.20
N LYS A 482 16.66 35.60 2.29
CA LYS A 482 16.28 35.93 3.69
C LYS A 482 17.06 37.15 4.15
#